data_AF-A0A9D8BT87-F1
#
_entry.id   AF-A0A9D8BT87-F1
#
_cell.length_a   1.000
_cell.length_b   1.000
_cell.length_c   1.000
_cell.angle_alpha   90.00
_cell.angle_beta   90.00
_cell.angle_gamma   90.00
#
_symmetry.space_group_name_H-M   'P 1'
#
loop_
_entity.id
_entity.type
_entity.pdbx_description
1 polymer ?
#
loop_
_entity_poly.entity_id
_entity_poly.type
_entity_poly.pdbx_seq_one_letter_code
_entity_poly.pdbx_strand_id
1 'polypeptide(L)'
;RPRPLNRTIPHEREARLIVIATEGSETEKKYFTVFRSTHVQVRVLPTEQGRSSPNHVFSSLSKFKREYELSADDQLWVMVDVDRWPKKMLAQVARGARQKGFRMAVSNPCFELWLYLHHSDIDRGKRYTSQEMKKELAELLGGYDPSDLQTEQFERHIEAALRRARALDVAPKERWPSNTGTHVYRVVNEVLQLAKRQTP
;
A
#
# COMPACT_ATOMS: atom_id res chain seq x y z
N ARG A 1 0.15 13.29 -20.92
CA ARG A 1 1.38 13.83 -20.28
C ARG A 1 2.38 12.68 -20.22
N PRO A 2 3.68 12.92 -20.44
CA PRO A 2 4.67 11.85 -20.35
C PRO A 2 4.71 11.26 -18.94
N ARG A 3 5.21 10.02 -18.81
CA ARG A 3 5.35 9.31 -17.53
C ARG A 3 5.99 10.20 -16.46
N PRO A 4 5.42 10.30 -15.24
CA PRO A 4 5.91 11.19 -14.20
C PRO A 4 7.05 10.54 -13.40
N LEU A 5 8.10 10.16 -14.12
CA LEU A 5 9.32 9.59 -13.55
C LEU A 5 10.21 10.71 -13.00
N ASN A 6 10.84 10.47 -11.87
CA ASN A 6 11.91 11.30 -11.35
C ASN A 6 13.12 11.18 -12.29
N ARG A 7 13.48 12.30 -12.92
CA ARG A 7 14.54 12.40 -13.92
C ARG A 7 15.93 12.62 -13.34
N THR A 8 16.05 12.77 -12.02
CA THR A 8 17.36 12.84 -11.35
C THR A 8 17.97 11.45 -11.14
N ILE A 9 17.23 10.38 -11.43
CA ILE A 9 17.66 8.99 -11.25
C ILE A 9 18.23 8.48 -12.58
N PRO A 10 19.42 7.86 -12.60
CA PRO A 10 19.97 7.26 -13.82
C PRO A 10 19.04 6.19 -14.42
N HIS A 11 19.02 6.08 -15.76
CA HIS A 11 18.20 5.11 -16.51
C HIS A 11 16.68 5.24 -16.25
N GLU A 12 16.21 6.44 -15.97
CA GLU A 12 14.82 6.72 -15.58
C GLU A 12 13.81 6.26 -16.62
N ARG A 13 14.16 6.29 -17.91
CA ARG A 13 13.25 5.91 -19.00
C ARG A 13 12.87 4.42 -18.96
N GLU A 14 13.76 3.60 -18.41
CA GLU A 14 13.59 2.15 -18.27
C GLU A 14 13.00 1.77 -16.91
N ALA A 15 12.92 2.73 -15.97
CA ALA A 15 12.32 2.49 -14.67
C ALA A 15 10.83 2.18 -14.81
N ARG A 16 10.37 1.19 -14.05
CA ARG A 16 8.96 0.84 -13.92
C ARG A 16 8.29 1.76 -12.90
N LEU A 17 7.01 2.07 -13.09
CA LEU A 17 6.27 2.92 -12.17
C LEU A 17 5.21 2.13 -11.41
N ILE A 18 5.25 2.21 -10.07
CA ILE A 18 4.18 1.74 -9.20
C ILE A 18 3.48 2.97 -8.62
N VAL A 19 2.20 3.16 -8.96
CA VAL A 19 1.37 4.28 -8.49
C VAL A 19 0.37 3.76 -7.49
N ILE A 20 0.32 4.38 -6.31
CA ILE A 20 -0.54 3.97 -5.21
C ILE A 20 -1.45 5.14 -4.85
N ALA A 21 -2.76 4.92 -4.87
CA ALA A 21 -3.71 5.83 -4.24
C ALA A 21 -4.09 5.25 -2.87
N THR A 22 -4.08 6.08 -1.83
CA THR A 22 -4.29 5.68 -0.42
C THR A 22 -5.45 6.46 0.20
N GLU A 23 -6.04 5.95 1.28
CA GLU A 23 -7.04 6.70 2.07
C GLU A 23 -6.38 7.74 2.99
N GLY A 24 -5.23 7.41 3.59
CA GLY A 24 -4.45 8.33 4.41
C GLY A 24 -3.60 9.28 3.56
N SER A 25 -3.27 10.45 4.14
CA SER A 25 -2.45 11.48 3.50
C SER A 25 -0.97 11.45 3.91
N GLU A 26 -0.66 10.83 5.06
CA GLU A 26 0.64 10.94 5.72
C GLU A 26 1.39 9.60 5.81
N THR A 27 0.86 8.65 6.60
CA THR A 27 1.58 7.43 6.99
C THR A 27 1.99 6.59 5.80
N GLU A 28 1.06 6.27 4.89
CA GLU A 28 1.35 5.44 3.72
C GLU A 28 2.37 6.12 2.80
N LYS A 29 2.21 7.42 2.58
CA LYS A 29 3.13 8.22 1.76
C LYS A 29 4.55 8.15 2.32
N LYS A 30 4.72 8.36 3.64
CA LYS A 30 6.02 8.28 4.32
C LYS A 30 6.60 6.88 4.25
N TYR A 31 5.80 5.87 4.60
CA TYR A 31 6.22 4.48 4.56
C TYR A 31 6.78 4.09 3.19
N PHE A 32 6.11 4.44 2.09
CA PHE A 32 6.58 4.06 0.76
C PHE A 32 7.82 4.83 0.29
N THR A 33 8.29 5.86 1.00
CA THR A 33 9.53 6.58 0.64
C THR A 33 10.81 5.78 0.87
N VAL A 34 10.75 4.71 1.68
CA VAL A 34 11.90 3.80 1.91
C VAL A 34 12.27 3.03 0.66
N PHE A 35 11.32 2.81 -0.25
CA PHE A 35 11.55 2.05 -1.47
C PHE A 35 12.16 2.93 -2.56
N ARG A 36 13.49 3.01 -2.56
CA ARG A 36 14.26 3.75 -3.56
C ARG A 36 15.01 2.77 -4.45
N SER A 37 14.80 2.87 -5.76
CA SER A 37 15.47 2.06 -6.77
C SER A 37 15.59 2.82 -8.07
N THR A 38 16.63 2.53 -8.85
CA THR A 38 16.76 3.00 -10.23
C THR A 38 15.79 2.29 -11.17
N HIS A 39 15.42 1.05 -10.86
CA HIS A 39 14.60 0.19 -11.73
C HIS A 39 13.09 0.31 -11.45
N VAL A 40 12.71 0.79 -10.27
CA VAL A 40 11.31 0.98 -9.90
C VAL A 40 11.13 2.29 -9.12
N GLN A 41 10.17 3.08 -9.55
CA GLN A 41 9.76 4.29 -8.85
C GLN A 41 8.38 4.06 -8.22
N VAL A 42 8.27 4.32 -6.93
CA VAL A 42 6.99 4.26 -6.21
C VAL A 42 6.46 5.67 -6.04
N ARG A 43 5.21 5.90 -6.47
CA ARG A 43 4.52 7.18 -6.36
C ARG A 43 3.21 7.02 -5.61
N VAL A 44 3.14 7.56 -4.40
CA VAL A 44 1.89 7.69 -3.65
C VAL A 44 1.19 8.98 -4.08
N LEU A 45 -0.05 8.88 -4.52
CA LEU A 45 -0.87 10.04 -4.91
C LEU A 45 -1.31 10.80 -3.67
N PRO A 46 -1.33 12.14 -3.69
CA PRO A 46 -1.83 12.92 -2.57
C PRO A 46 -3.33 12.70 -2.38
N THR A 47 -3.75 12.57 -1.13
CA THR A 47 -5.15 12.55 -0.74
C THR A 47 -5.62 13.98 -0.53
N GLU A 48 -6.65 14.41 -1.25
CA GLU A 48 -7.27 15.71 -1.05
C GLU A 48 -8.01 15.74 0.30
N GLN A 49 -7.90 16.83 1.07
CA GLN A 49 -8.54 16.96 2.37
C GLN A 49 -10.05 16.68 2.28
N GLY A 50 -10.57 15.83 3.17
CA GLY A 50 -11.97 15.41 3.18
C GLY A 50 -12.37 14.38 2.10
N ARG A 51 -11.43 13.88 1.28
CA ARG A 51 -11.68 12.93 0.18
C ARG A 51 -10.92 11.60 0.37
N SER A 52 -11.14 10.95 1.50
CA SER A 52 -10.50 9.69 1.90
C SER A 52 -11.33 8.42 1.64
N SER A 53 -12.43 8.50 0.89
CA SER A 53 -13.26 7.33 0.61
C SER A 53 -12.65 6.40 -0.45
N PRO A 54 -12.94 5.09 -0.42
CA PRO A 54 -12.51 4.13 -1.44
C PRO A 54 -12.87 4.58 -2.85
N ASN A 55 -14.03 5.24 -3.02
CA ASN A 55 -14.45 5.79 -4.31
C ASN A 55 -13.55 6.96 -4.74
N HIS A 56 -13.12 7.81 -3.82
CA HIS A 56 -12.14 8.87 -4.10
C HIS A 56 -10.78 8.28 -4.45
N VAL A 57 -10.28 7.32 -3.69
CA VAL A 57 -9.02 6.60 -3.98
C VAL A 57 -9.03 6.02 -5.40
N PHE A 58 -10.10 5.31 -5.76
CA PHE A 58 -10.30 4.77 -7.11
C PHE A 58 -10.39 5.85 -8.19
N SER A 59 -11.08 6.96 -7.91
CA SER A 59 -11.27 8.07 -8.85
C SER A 59 -9.97 8.82 -9.10
N SER A 60 -9.15 9.04 -8.07
CA SER A 60 -7.82 9.66 -8.17
C SER A 60 -6.90 8.84 -9.06
N LEU A 61 -6.88 7.52 -8.88
CA LEU A 61 -6.09 6.61 -9.72
C LEU A 61 -6.62 6.57 -11.16
N SER A 62 -7.95 6.62 -11.34
CA SER A 62 -8.59 6.75 -12.65
C SER A 62 -8.24 8.06 -13.35
N LYS A 63 -8.17 9.17 -12.62
CA LYS A 63 -7.76 10.48 -13.15
C LYS A 63 -6.29 10.42 -13.59
N PHE A 64 -5.43 9.88 -12.74
CA PHE A 64 -4.02 9.71 -13.04
C PHE A 64 -3.78 8.88 -14.31
N LYS A 65 -4.45 7.72 -14.46
CA LYS A 65 -4.34 6.89 -15.67
C LYS A 65 -4.72 7.62 -16.96
N ARG A 66 -5.70 8.55 -16.92
CA ARG A 66 -6.09 9.34 -18.10
C ARG A 66 -5.11 10.47 -18.41
N GLU A 67 -4.45 10.99 -17.40
CA GLU A 67 -3.58 12.17 -17.52
C GLU A 67 -2.18 11.81 -18.04
N TYR A 68 -1.70 10.61 -17.72
CA TYR A 68 -0.34 10.15 -17.99
C TYR A 68 -0.30 8.97 -18.99
N GLU A 69 0.68 9.01 -19.89
CA GLU A 69 0.97 7.94 -20.85
C GLU A 69 1.78 6.83 -20.15
N LEU A 70 1.09 5.92 -19.47
CA LEU A 70 1.72 4.84 -18.71
C LEU A 70 2.20 3.70 -19.63
N SER A 71 3.32 3.08 -19.25
CA SER A 71 3.82 1.86 -19.89
C SER A 71 2.96 0.66 -19.52
N ALA A 72 3.01 -0.41 -20.33
CA ALA A 72 2.23 -1.63 -20.10
C ALA A 72 2.60 -2.36 -18.79
N ASP A 73 3.83 -2.15 -18.30
CA ASP A 73 4.37 -2.71 -17.07
C ASP A 73 4.22 -1.80 -15.84
N ASP A 74 3.68 -0.59 -16.02
CA ASP A 74 3.33 0.29 -14.90
C ASP A 74 2.13 -0.26 -14.13
N GLN A 75 2.22 -0.23 -12.80
CA GLN A 75 1.19 -0.79 -11.93
C GLN A 75 0.45 0.31 -11.18
N LEU A 76 -0.87 0.20 -11.12
CA LEU A 76 -1.72 1.12 -10.37
C LEU A 76 -2.45 0.36 -9.27
N TRP A 77 -2.32 0.85 -8.03
CA TRP A 77 -2.82 0.22 -6.82
C TRP A 77 -3.81 1.11 -6.08
N VAL A 78 -4.94 0.52 -5.72
CA VAL A 78 -5.92 1.08 -4.78
C VAL A 78 -5.61 0.51 -3.40
N MET A 79 -5.26 1.36 -2.45
CA MET A 79 -4.98 0.98 -1.06
C MET A 79 -6.09 1.50 -0.14
N VAL A 80 -6.76 0.59 0.58
CA VAL A 80 -7.97 0.89 1.37
C VAL A 80 -8.01 0.12 2.68
N ASP A 81 -8.67 0.70 3.68
CA ASP A 81 -8.90 0.13 5.00
C ASP A 81 -10.31 -0.47 5.08
N VAL A 82 -10.47 -1.65 5.68
CA VAL A 82 -11.79 -2.31 5.79
C VAL A 82 -12.69 -1.63 6.82
N ASP A 83 -12.14 -1.28 7.98
CA ASP A 83 -12.92 -0.88 9.16
C ASP A 83 -13.54 0.52 9.05
N ARG A 84 -13.22 1.28 7.99
CA ARG A 84 -13.76 2.62 7.74
C ARG A 84 -15.01 2.63 6.85
N TRP A 85 -15.32 1.54 6.14
CA TRP A 85 -16.30 1.57 5.05
C TRP A 85 -17.21 0.35 4.99
N PRO A 86 -18.48 0.51 4.57
CA PRO A 86 -19.36 -0.63 4.33
C PRO A 86 -18.79 -1.58 3.26
N LYS A 87 -18.92 -2.90 3.48
CA LYS A 87 -18.46 -3.94 2.53
C LYS A 87 -18.98 -3.74 1.11
N LYS A 88 -20.18 -3.15 0.95
CA LYS A 88 -20.76 -2.82 -0.37
C LYS A 88 -19.90 -1.82 -1.15
N MET A 89 -19.32 -0.82 -0.47
CA MET A 89 -18.45 0.18 -1.09
C MET A 89 -17.11 -0.47 -1.51
N LEU A 90 -16.51 -1.28 -0.64
CA LEU A 90 -15.29 -2.04 -0.98
C LEU A 90 -15.53 -2.98 -2.17
N ALA A 91 -16.68 -3.65 -2.21
CA ALA A 91 -17.06 -4.51 -3.35
C ALA A 91 -17.21 -3.71 -4.65
N GLN A 92 -17.78 -2.51 -4.61
CA GLN A 92 -17.91 -1.63 -5.76
C GLN A 92 -16.54 -1.20 -6.30
N VAL A 93 -15.65 -0.74 -5.41
CA VAL A 93 -14.28 -0.34 -5.77
C VAL A 93 -13.50 -1.52 -6.31
N ALA A 94 -13.63 -2.71 -5.72
CA ALA A 94 -12.95 -3.91 -6.20
C ALA A 94 -13.39 -4.33 -7.62
N ARG A 95 -14.69 -4.23 -7.92
CA ARG A 95 -15.18 -4.46 -9.28
C ARG A 95 -14.62 -3.43 -10.26
N GLY A 96 -14.66 -2.14 -9.89
CA GLY A 96 -14.12 -1.07 -10.73
C GLY A 96 -12.61 -1.19 -10.96
N ALA A 97 -11.86 -1.54 -9.92
CA ALA A 97 -10.42 -1.77 -9.99
C ALA A 97 -10.10 -2.88 -11.00
N ARG A 98 -10.77 -4.04 -10.86
CA ARG A 98 -10.62 -5.16 -11.80
C ARG A 98 -10.91 -4.75 -13.24
N GLN A 99 -12.00 -4.03 -13.49
CA GLN A 99 -12.38 -3.59 -14.85
C GLN A 99 -11.34 -2.66 -15.48
N LYS A 100 -10.64 -1.85 -14.67
CA LYS A 100 -9.62 -0.90 -15.16
C LYS A 100 -8.19 -1.45 -15.18
N GLY A 101 -8.00 -2.70 -14.75
CA GLY A 101 -6.68 -3.30 -14.57
C GLY A 101 -5.91 -2.76 -13.37
N PHE A 102 -6.60 -2.17 -12.40
CA PHE A 102 -5.99 -1.76 -11.13
C PHE A 102 -5.88 -2.94 -10.18
N ARG A 103 -4.82 -2.92 -9.38
CA ARG A 103 -4.58 -3.86 -8.30
C ARG A 103 -5.09 -3.29 -6.99
N MET A 104 -5.29 -4.14 -5.98
CA MET A 104 -5.78 -3.73 -4.67
C MET A 104 -4.89 -4.21 -3.54
N ALA A 105 -4.63 -3.31 -2.59
CA ALA A 105 -3.96 -3.58 -1.33
C ALA A 105 -4.90 -3.20 -0.19
N VAL A 106 -5.60 -4.19 0.38
CA VAL A 106 -6.59 -3.96 1.42
C VAL A 106 -6.04 -4.39 2.76
N SER A 107 -6.22 -3.55 3.78
CA SER A 107 -5.86 -3.86 5.17
C SER A 107 -7.13 -4.02 6.01
N ASN A 108 -7.18 -5.06 6.83
CA ASN A 108 -8.25 -5.34 7.76
C ASN A 108 -7.64 -5.50 9.17
N PRO A 109 -7.82 -4.53 10.09
CA PRO A 109 -8.73 -3.38 9.97
C PRO A 109 -8.17 -2.20 9.17
N CYS A 110 -6.87 -1.89 9.29
CA CYS A 110 -6.27 -0.67 8.75
C CYS A 110 -4.77 -0.81 8.41
N PHE A 111 -4.20 0.19 7.73
CA PHE A 111 -2.79 0.22 7.35
C PHE A 111 -1.81 0.04 8.52
N GLU A 112 -2.13 0.51 9.73
CA GLU A 112 -1.26 0.33 10.90
C GLU A 112 -0.96 -1.15 11.23
N LEU A 113 -1.83 -2.08 10.83
CA LEU A 113 -1.51 -3.51 10.91
C LEU A 113 -0.25 -3.85 10.11
N TRP A 114 -0.09 -3.29 8.91
CA TRP A 114 1.11 -3.53 8.12
C TRP A 114 2.37 -3.03 8.84
N LEU A 115 2.32 -1.87 9.49
CA LEU A 115 3.42 -1.33 10.28
C LEU A 115 3.73 -2.20 11.51
N TYR A 116 2.69 -2.64 12.24
CA TYR A 116 2.84 -3.53 13.40
C TYR A 116 3.58 -4.82 13.03
N LEU A 117 3.26 -5.40 11.87
CA LEU A 117 3.85 -6.65 11.39
C LEU A 117 5.34 -6.57 11.07
N HIS A 118 5.94 -5.38 11.00
CA HIS A 118 7.41 -5.26 10.96
C HIS A 118 8.04 -5.75 12.26
N HIS A 119 7.40 -5.51 13.38
CA HIS A 119 8.00 -5.74 14.70
C HIS A 119 7.45 -6.98 15.39
N SER A 120 6.15 -7.28 15.26
CA SER A 120 5.51 -8.38 15.99
C SER A 120 4.51 -9.19 15.16
N ASP A 121 4.27 -10.42 15.59
CA ASP A 121 3.15 -11.23 15.13
C ASP A 121 1.86 -10.79 15.86
N ILE A 122 0.73 -10.82 15.16
CA ILE A 122 -0.58 -10.45 15.72
C ILE A 122 -1.27 -11.69 16.29
N ASP A 123 -2.13 -11.52 17.30
CA ASP A 123 -3.04 -12.59 17.72
C ASP A 123 -4.09 -12.85 16.64
N ARG A 124 -4.01 -14.03 16.01
CA ARG A 124 -4.89 -14.42 14.90
C ARG A 124 -6.33 -14.71 15.36
N GLY A 125 -6.54 -14.96 16.66
CA GLY A 125 -7.86 -15.18 17.25
C GLY A 125 -8.60 -13.89 17.59
N LYS A 126 -7.88 -12.77 17.74
CA LYS A 126 -8.44 -11.47 18.07
C LYS A 126 -8.86 -10.71 16.80
N ARG A 127 -10.06 -10.14 16.83
CA ARG A 127 -10.48 -9.10 15.88
C ARG A 127 -10.04 -7.76 16.43
N TYR A 128 -9.39 -6.98 15.59
CA TYR A 128 -8.92 -5.65 15.94
C TYR A 128 -9.74 -4.62 15.17
N THR A 129 -10.09 -3.53 15.85
CA THR A 129 -10.51 -2.28 15.23
C THR A 129 -9.29 -1.45 14.83
N SER A 130 -9.50 -0.43 14.00
CA SER A 130 -8.43 0.51 13.63
C SER A 130 -7.88 1.26 14.85
N GLN A 131 -8.72 1.54 15.85
CA GLN A 131 -8.31 2.22 17.07
C GLN A 131 -7.41 1.32 17.93
N GLU A 132 -7.78 0.05 18.10
CA GLU A 132 -6.95 -0.93 18.79
C GLU A 132 -5.62 -1.15 18.08
N MET A 133 -5.61 -1.29 16.75
CA MET A 133 -4.36 -1.43 16.00
C MET A 133 -3.42 -0.24 16.17
N LYS A 134 -3.96 0.98 16.17
CA LYS A 134 -3.16 2.19 16.42
C LYS A 134 -2.59 2.21 17.83
N LYS A 135 -3.38 1.79 18.83
CA LYS A 135 -2.94 1.68 20.22
C LYS A 135 -1.80 0.65 20.37
N GLU A 136 -2.00 -0.55 19.83
CA GLU A 136 -1.01 -1.64 19.88
C GLU A 136 0.28 -1.24 19.16
N LEU A 137 0.18 -0.53 18.02
CA LEU A 137 1.33 0.03 17.32
C LEU A 137 2.05 1.08 18.17
N ALA A 138 1.32 2.00 18.80
CA ALA A 138 1.91 3.02 19.66
C ALA A 138 2.63 2.40 20.86
N GLU A 139 2.04 1.40 21.51
CA GLU A 139 2.65 0.67 22.62
C GLU A 139 3.93 -0.07 22.18
N LEU A 140 3.89 -0.71 21.02
CA LEU A 140 5.03 -1.45 20.46
C LEU A 140 6.21 -0.54 20.09
N LEU A 141 5.93 0.68 19.62
CA LEU A 141 6.94 1.65 19.19
C LEU A 141 7.36 2.65 20.29
N GLY A 142 6.69 2.66 21.45
CA GLY A 142 6.87 3.69 22.47
C GLY A 142 6.27 5.06 22.10
N GLY A 143 5.39 5.08 21.10
CA GLY A 143 4.73 6.26 20.53
C GLY A 143 4.41 6.07 19.05
N TYR A 144 3.32 6.69 18.57
CA TYR A 144 2.98 6.68 17.15
C TYR A 144 2.40 8.03 16.73
N ASP A 145 3.16 8.77 15.93
CA ASP A 145 2.70 9.97 15.23
C ASP A 145 2.76 9.74 13.71
N PRO A 146 1.61 9.69 13.01
CA PRO A 146 1.54 9.70 11.54
C PRO A 146 2.35 10.82 10.88
N SER A 147 2.51 11.94 11.58
CA SER A 147 3.23 13.13 11.11
C SER A 147 4.76 12.96 11.16
N ASP A 148 5.27 12.10 12.04
CA ASP A 148 6.71 11.85 12.26
C ASP A 148 7.01 10.34 12.28
N LEU A 149 6.72 9.68 11.15
CA LEU A 149 6.95 8.26 11.00
C LEU A 149 8.46 8.00 10.81
N GLN A 150 9.12 7.43 11.82
CA GLN A 150 10.51 6.97 11.75
C GLN A 150 10.60 5.75 10.80
N THR A 151 10.97 5.98 9.54
CA THR A 151 10.82 4.96 8.49
C THR A 151 11.86 3.84 8.52
N GLU A 152 13.03 4.13 9.06
CA GLU A 152 14.22 3.26 9.10
C GLU A 152 13.96 1.98 9.91
N GLN A 153 13.12 2.07 10.96
CA GLN A 153 12.79 0.92 11.80
C GLN A 153 11.94 -0.13 11.06
N PHE A 154 11.16 0.30 10.06
CA PHE A 154 10.38 -0.60 9.22
C PHE A 154 11.24 -1.16 8.09
N GLU A 155 12.11 -0.35 7.47
CA GLU A 155 12.98 -0.81 6.39
C GLU A 155 13.82 -2.03 6.81
N ARG A 156 14.37 -2.01 8.03
CA ARG A 156 15.17 -3.10 8.61
C ARG A 156 14.42 -4.43 8.78
N HIS A 157 13.09 -4.38 8.83
CA HIS A 157 12.24 -5.54 9.14
C HIS A 157 11.27 -5.91 8.02
N ILE A 158 11.50 -5.43 6.78
CA ILE A 158 10.65 -5.72 5.62
C ILE A 158 10.42 -7.22 5.42
N GLU A 159 11.46 -8.05 5.47
CA GLU A 159 11.32 -9.50 5.27
C GLU A 159 10.47 -10.15 6.36
N ALA A 160 10.58 -9.68 7.60
CA ALA A 160 9.74 -10.14 8.70
C ALA A 160 8.28 -9.74 8.45
N ALA A 161 8.01 -8.49 8.07
CA ALA A 161 6.66 -8.03 7.72
C ALA A 161 6.05 -8.84 6.57
N LEU A 162 6.82 -9.10 5.51
CA LEU A 162 6.40 -9.94 4.39
C LEU A 162 6.01 -11.34 4.84
N ARG A 163 6.85 -11.99 5.66
CA ARG A 163 6.58 -13.33 6.19
C ARG A 163 5.31 -13.35 7.03
N ARG A 164 5.17 -12.41 7.98
CA ARG A 164 4.02 -12.36 8.90
C ARG A 164 2.72 -12.05 8.16
N ALA A 165 2.73 -11.07 7.26
CA ALA A 165 1.54 -10.72 6.46
C ALA A 165 1.10 -11.86 5.53
N ARG A 166 2.04 -12.58 4.90
CA ARG A 166 1.72 -13.78 4.10
C ARG A 166 1.10 -14.87 4.95
N ALA A 167 1.57 -15.07 6.19
CA ALA A 167 0.99 -16.06 7.09
C ALA A 167 -0.47 -15.74 7.44
N LEU A 168 -0.86 -14.46 7.47
CA LEU A 168 -2.24 -14.01 7.72
C LEU A 168 -3.16 -14.15 6.50
N ASP A 169 -2.62 -14.16 5.29
CA ASP A 169 -3.39 -14.26 4.04
C ASP A 169 -3.75 -15.70 3.68
N VAL A 170 -4.65 -16.29 4.48
CA VAL A 170 -5.09 -17.69 4.35
C VAL A 170 -6.02 -17.94 3.16
N ALA A 171 -6.56 -16.89 2.55
CA ALA A 171 -7.49 -16.96 1.42
C ALA A 171 -7.09 -15.97 0.32
N PRO A 172 -5.93 -16.16 -0.35
CA PRO A 172 -5.33 -15.15 -1.21
C PRO A 172 -6.15 -14.81 -2.47
N LYS A 173 -7.11 -15.68 -2.84
CA LYS A 173 -8.05 -15.46 -3.94
C LYS A 173 -9.20 -14.51 -3.56
N GLU A 174 -9.41 -14.23 -2.27
CA GLU A 174 -10.41 -13.27 -1.84
C GLU A 174 -9.98 -11.83 -2.18
N ARG A 175 -10.98 -10.96 -2.33
CA ARG A 175 -10.77 -9.55 -2.71
C ARG A 175 -10.06 -8.76 -1.60
N TRP A 176 -10.27 -9.13 -0.35
CA TRP A 176 -9.67 -8.54 0.85
C TRP A 176 -9.69 -9.56 1.99
N PRO A 177 -8.84 -9.40 3.03
CA PRO A 177 -8.81 -10.32 4.16
C PRO A 177 -10.14 -10.35 4.92
N SER A 178 -10.73 -11.54 5.07
CA SER A 178 -11.95 -11.73 5.87
C SER A 178 -11.72 -11.66 7.38
N ASN A 179 -10.48 -11.92 7.83
CA ASN A 179 -10.00 -11.76 9.20
C ASN A 179 -8.88 -10.71 9.24
N THR A 180 -8.32 -10.45 10.43
CA THR A 180 -7.16 -9.57 10.61
C THR A 180 -6.03 -9.95 9.65
N GLY A 181 -5.66 -9.05 8.77
CA GLY A 181 -4.67 -9.29 7.71
C GLY A 181 -4.52 -8.10 6.79
N THR A 182 -3.49 -8.12 5.95
CA THR A 182 -3.22 -7.04 4.99
C THR A 182 -2.69 -7.59 3.68
N HIS A 183 -3.03 -6.94 2.56
CA HIS A 183 -2.46 -7.21 1.25
C HIS A 183 -1.35 -6.22 0.86
N VAL A 184 -0.95 -5.30 1.74
CA VAL A 184 0.14 -4.33 1.46
C VAL A 184 1.45 -5.05 1.09
N TYR A 185 1.70 -6.23 1.68
CA TYR A 185 2.83 -7.09 1.34
C TYR A 185 2.90 -7.44 -0.16
N ARG A 186 1.77 -7.48 -0.87
CA ARG A 186 1.73 -7.73 -2.32
C ARG A 186 2.33 -6.57 -3.11
N VAL A 187 2.08 -5.33 -2.69
CA VAL A 187 2.70 -4.13 -3.27
C VAL A 187 4.21 -4.16 -3.04
N VAL A 188 4.61 -4.41 -1.79
CA VAL A 188 6.03 -4.44 -1.41
C VAL A 188 6.78 -5.56 -2.14
N ASN A 189 6.19 -6.75 -2.28
CA ASN A 189 6.78 -7.82 -3.10
C ASN A 189 7.01 -7.39 -4.55
N GLU A 190 6.05 -6.69 -5.16
CA GLU A 190 6.19 -6.21 -6.54
C GLU A 190 7.32 -5.18 -6.62
N VAL A 191 7.35 -4.20 -5.70
CA VAL A 191 8.46 -3.24 -5.61
C VAL A 191 9.81 -3.95 -5.53
N LEU A 192 9.97 -4.91 -4.61
CA LEU A 192 11.23 -5.64 -4.45
C LEU A 192 11.57 -6.51 -5.66
N GLN A 193 10.60 -7.15 -6.30
CA GLN A 193 10.83 -7.93 -7.51
C GLN A 193 11.26 -7.06 -8.68
N LEU A 194 10.61 -5.89 -8.87
CA LEU A 194 10.97 -4.97 -9.93
C LEU A 194 12.35 -4.34 -9.68
N ALA A 195 12.69 -4.05 -8.42
CA ALA A 195 14.00 -3.54 -8.04
C ALA A 195 15.15 -4.54 -8.32
N LYS A 196 14.89 -5.84 -8.16
CA LYS A 196 15.86 -6.93 -8.37
C LYS A 196 16.03 -7.35 -9.85
N ARG A 197 15.05 -7.06 -10.71
CA ARG A 197 15.09 -7.46 -12.13
C ARG A 197 16.03 -6.53 -12.91
N GLN A 198 17.33 -6.83 -12.86
CA GLN A 198 18.28 -6.84 -13.98
C GLN A 198 19.67 -7.27 -13.48
N THR A 199 19.98 -8.56 -13.59
CA THR A 199 21.33 -9.02 -13.98
C THR A 199 21.13 -9.57 -15.40
N PRO A 200 21.96 -9.17 -16.39
CA PRO A 200 21.88 -9.72 -17.74
C PRO A 200 22.02 -11.25 -17.75
#